data_AF-A0A8S1QHD6-F1
#
_entry.id   AF-A0A8S1QHD6-F1
#
_cell.length_a   1.000
_cell.length_b   1.000
_cell.length_c   1.000
_cell.angle_alpha   90.00
_cell.angle_beta   90.00
_cell.angle_gamma   90.00
#
_symmetry.space_group_name_H-M   'P 1'
#
loop_
_entity.id
_entity.type
_entity.pdbx_description
1 polymer ?
#
loop_
_entity_poly.entity_id
_entity_poly.type
_entity_poly.pdbx_seq_one_letter_code
_entity_poly.pdbx_strand_id
1 'polypeptide(L)'
;MNFGQFQTFGQSQDLIRILKHSQPSLEELLKRDEFLNDLKAGAMHAFIDYILKNKDLIEEMIILLTSTHNQSNYPFIMSEIFEHSTLIEHLFAGRQPKLARIEKKTTLEQYLSANQDTLENQDDDEESQSSIKFLPDSTDILGDQDAFYLIQKLFSFLKCSNVNETQVGYFGKALNIISKHYCIEFWNFSKICGSIISDIISHLKFKQIQEFFAKVIIMDHPSKKNFNHNFKQRKELIQGLFECLLEWEDSLVFLESVSEFLNCMFQFGSHLYEHINEMLDLIIRPAFYLEIAYKSKEPAVYKLYYNSICFLGILNTSLLGQQNLQQYQQQENVLSQIIKLNTQIPMFQQAIQSNLINLEVFEKQEYEKYQYLFGNNNLILIKSIDVIIRFQNQELIDLLYDHQTFNFLLHLSTKFHLNNQLHFVVFSIYNYLIQQDVQRILTQTQILKYLNETIIQSKNNSRIGYSGIFKKIGYLLLPFLDNDQQNQQLKIQLLEFKQQEDSFLLDINPKNCNEIPPVSLSIDRQIEMMLDEKNNSNNNSNQHSN
;
A
#
# COMPACT_ATOMS: atom_id res chain seq x y z
N MET A 1 -1.45 -30.40 22.14
CA MET A 1 -2.53 -29.91 23.03
C MET A 1 -1.98 -28.74 23.84
N ASN A 2 -2.56 -27.55 23.67
CA ASN A 2 -2.11 -26.30 24.29
C ASN A 2 -2.62 -26.17 25.73
N PHE A 3 -1.76 -26.42 26.72
CA PHE A 3 -2.08 -26.26 28.14
C PHE A 3 -2.12 -24.78 28.62
N GLY A 4 -1.55 -23.84 27.85
CA GLY A 4 -1.55 -22.41 28.19
C GLY A 4 -2.92 -21.71 28.11
N GLN A 5 -3.89 -22.31 27.39
CA GLN A 5 -5.25 -21.76 27.31
C GLN A 5 -6.10 -22.05 28.55
N PHE A 6 -5.74 -23.01 29.41
CA PHE A 6 -6.54 -23.35 30.60
C PHE A 6 -6.08 -22.65 31.88
N GLN A 7 -4.81 -22.24 31.98
CA GLN A 7 -4.31 -21.46 33.14
C GLN A 7 -4.80 -20.01 33.12
N THR A 8 -5.01 -19.43 31.94
CA THR A 8 -5.44 -18.04 31.73
C THR A 8 -6.92 -17.76 32.06
N PHE A 9 -7.78 -18.79 32.11
CA PHE A 9 -9.19 -18.62 32.51
C PHE A 9 -9.39 -18.34 34.00
N GLY A 10 -8.51 -18.84 34.88
CA GLY A 10 -8.58 -18.57 36.31
C GLY A 10 -8.14 -17.15 36.66
N GLN A 11 -7.02 -16.72 36.06
CA GLN A 11 -6.42 -15.41 36.30
C GLN A 11 -7.28 -14.25 35.76
N SER A 12 -7.98 -14.43 34.63
CA SER A 12 -8.92 -13.42 34.11
C SER A 12 -10.14 -13.20 35.03
N GLN A 13 -10.64 -14.25 35.68
CA GLN A 13 -11.73 -14.12 36.67
C GLN A 13 -11.29 -13.38 37.94
N ASP A 14 -10.05 -13.60 38.39
CA ASP A 14 -9.47 -12.87 39.51
C ASP A 14 -9.35 -11.38 39.20
N LEU A 15 -8.86 -11.01 38.00
CA LEU A 15 -8.81 -9.62 37.57
C LEU A 15 -10.21 -8.98 37.52
N ILE A 16 -11.20 -9.68 36.97
CA ILE A 16 -12.60 -9.19 36.95
C ILE A 16 -13.12 -8.94 38.37
N ARG A 17 -12.80 -9.81 39.32
CA ARG A 17 -13.20 -9.65 40.73
C ARG A 17 -12.52 -8.44 41.38
N ILE A 18 -11.22 -8.25 41.14
CA ILE A 18 -10.47 -7.09 41.64
C ILE A 18 -11.08 -5.78 41.13
N LEU A 19 -11.33 -5.70 39.82
CA LEU A 19 -11.91 -4.52 39.16
C LEU A 19 -13.30 -4.16 39.70
N LYS A 20 -14.10 -5.15 40.11
CA LYS A 20 -15.45 -4.93 40.65
C LYS A 20 -15.48 -4.52 42.12
N HIS A 21 -14.47 -4.87 42.91
CA HIS A 21 -14.55 -4.80 44.38
C HIS A 21 -13.44 -3.98 45.06
N SER A 22 -12.30 -3.75 44.41
CA SER A 22 -11.09 -3.25 45.10
C SER A 22 -10.61 -1.87 44.66
N GLN A 23 -11.24 -1.26 43.65
CA GLN A 23 -10.86 0.04 43.06
C GLN A 23 -9.33 0.27 42.95
N PRO A 24 -8.58 -0.65 42.33
CA PRO A 24 -7.11 -0.56 42.26
C PRO A 24 -6.65 0.63 41.40
N SER A 25 -5.47 1.18 41.66
CA SER A 25 -4.91 2.20 40.74
C SER A 25 -4.48 1.60 39.39
N LEU A 26 -4.34 2.43 38.36
CA LEU A 26 -3.85 1.96 37.05
C LEU A 26 -2.44 1.39 37.17
N GLU A 27 -1.57 2.04 37.96
CA GLU A 27 -0.21 1.57 38.21
C GLU A 27 -0.19 0.19 38.90
N GLU A 28 -1.08 -0.07 39.86
CA GLU A 28 -1.23 -1.39 40.51
C GLU A 28 -1.66 -2.46 39.51
N LEU A 29 -2.58 -2.14 38.61
CA LEU A 29 -3.02 -3.07 37.57
C LEU A 29 -1.90 -3.38 36.57
N LEU A 30 -1.14 -2.37 36.16
CA LEU A 30 -0.05 -2.53 35.20
C LEU A 30 1.19 -3.24 35.76
N LYS A 31 1.38 -3.24 37.08
CA LYS A 31 2.43 -4.01 37.76
C LYS A 31 2.08 -5.48 37.96
N ARG A 32 0.83 -5.88 37.69
CA ARG A 32 0.40 -7.27 37.81
C ARG A 32 1.02 -8.11 36.68
N ASP A 33 1.57 -9.27 37.06
CA ASP A 33 2.06 -10.24 36.09
C ASP A 33 0.95 -10.66 35.12
N GLU A 34 1.31 -10.80 33.85
CA GLU A 34 0.41 -11.26 32.79
C GLU A 34 -0.85 -10.40 32.58
N PHE A 35 -0.89 -9.15 33.06
CA PHE A 35 -2.06 -8.26 32.96
C PHE A 35 -2.66 -8.18 31.54
N LEU A 36 -1.82 -8.01 30.51
CA LEU A 36 -2.28 -7.97 29.12
C LEU A 36 -2.87 -9.32 28.66
N ASN A 37 -2.32 -10.44 29.13
CA ASN A 37 -2.85 -11.77 28.82
C ASN A 37 -4.19 -11.98 29.51
N ASP A 38 -4.36 -11.54 30.77
CA ASP A 38 -5.63 -11.58 31.50
C ASP A 38 -6.72 -10.78 30.77
N LEU A 39 -6.37 -9.60 30.24
CA LEU A 39 -7.28 -8.80 29.41
C LEU A 39 -7.68 -9.55 28.13
N LYS A 40 -6.71 -10.08 27.38
CA LYS A 40 -6.93 -10.85 26.14
C LYS A 40 -7.70 -12.14 26.38
N ALA A 41 -7.58 -12.75 27.55
CA ALA A 41 -8.26 -13.98 27.95
C ALA A 41 -9.73 -13.77 28.41
N GLY A 42 -10.21 -12.52 28.45
CA GLY A 42 -11.64 -12.22 28.64
C GLY A 42 -11.96 -11.11 29.65
N ALA A 43 -10.98 -10.53 30.33
CA ALA A 43 -11.22 -9.46 31.30
C ALA A 43 -11.39 -8.07 30.66
N MET A 44 -11.14 -7.91 29.35
CA MET A 44 -11.14 -6.61 28.65
C MET A 44 -12.42 -5.79 28.87
N HIS A 45 -13.61 -6.38 28.74
CA HIS A 45 -14.86 -5.65 28.94
C HIS A 45 -15.03 -5.13 30.38
N ALA A 46 -14.67 -5.94 31.38
CA ALA A 46 -14.75 -5.53 32.78
C ALA A 46 -13.76 -4.41 33.10
N PHE A 47 -12.59 -4.42 32.47
CA PHE A 47 -11.58 -3.38 32.60
C PHE A 47 -12.03 -2.07 31.94
N ILE A 48 -12.62 -2.14 30.75
CA ILE A 48 -13.21 -0.97 30.07
C ILE A 48 -14.34 -0.38 30.94
N ASP A 49 -15.27 -1.21 31.44
CA ASP A 49 -16.34 -0.75 32.32
C ASP A 49 -15.82 -0.07 33.60
N TYR A 50 -14.68 -0.54 34.12
CA TYR A 50 -14.02 0.02 35.28
C TYR A 50 -13.40 1.39 34.98
N ILE A 51 -12.71 1.53 33.85
CA ILE A 51 -12.11 2.80 33.41
C ILE A 51 -13.15 3.83 33.02
N LEU A 52 -14.22 3.43 32.33
CA LEU A 52 -15.29 4.35 31.94
C LEU A 52 -16.03 4.97 33.14
N LYS A 53 -15.92 4.35 34.32
CA LYS A 53 -16.43 4.92 35.58
C LYS A 53 -15.48 5.93 36.23
N ASN A 54 -14.21 5.98 35.81
CA ASN A 54 -13.15 6.78 36.42
C ASN A 54 -12.35 7.57 35.35
N LYS A 55 -12.71 8.83 35.14
CA LYS A 55 -12.12 9.68 34.10
C LYS A 55 -10.62 9.90 34.24
N ASP A 56 -10.13 10.03 35.48
CA ASP A 56 -8.72 10.24 35.76
C ASP A 56 -7.86 9.08 35.22
N LEU A 57 -8.40 7.86 35.20
CA LEU A 57 -7.73 6.69 34.63
C LEU A 57 -7.65 6.77 33.11
N ILE A 58 -8.67 7.29 32.42
CA ILE A 58 -8.63 7.49 30.97
C ILE A 58 -7.54 8.51 30.63
N GLU A 59 -7.47 9.62 31.36
CA GLU A 59 -6.42 10.61 31.17
C GLU A 59 -5.02 10.00 31.42
N GLU A 60 -4.85 9.24 32.50
CA GLU A 60 -3.59 8.55 32.80
C GLU A 60 -3.19 7.57 31.70
N MET A 61 -4.14 6.79 31.16
CA MET A 61 -3.91 5.90 30.03
C MET A 61 -3.48 6.63 28.76
N ILE A 62 -4.08 7.80 28.46
CA ILE A 62 -3.68 8.64 27.33
C ILE A 62 -2.24 9.14 27.51
N ILE A 63 -1.88 9.57 28.72
CA ILE A 63 -0.52 10.01 29.04
C ILE A 63 0.47 8.83 28.87
N LEU A 64 0.12 7.64 29.36
CA LEU A 64 0.98 6.46 29.27
C LEU A 64 1.17 5.98 27.83
N LEU A 65 0.12 6.02 26.99
CA LEU A 65 0.18 5.69 25.56
C LEU A 65 1.25 6.50 24.82
N THR A 66 1.47 7.74 25.25
CA THR A 66 2.29 8.74 24.56
C THR A 66 3.61 9.04 25.30
N SER A 67 3.87 8.36 26.43
CA SER A 67 5.03 8.59 27.29
C SER A 67 6.36 8.13 26.68
N THR A 68 7.45 8.82 27.02
CA THR A 68 8.84 8.51 26.59
C THR A 68 9.63 7.72 27.65
N HIS A 69 9.01 7.30 28.75
CA HIS A 69 9.74 6.68 29.85
C HIS A 69 10.18 5.24 29.48
N ASN A 70 11.48 5.11 29.18
CA ASN A 70 12.20 3.93 28.66
C ASN A 70 12.21 2.66 29.55
N GLN A 71 11.34 2.54 30.56
CA GLN A 71 11.42 1.43 31.53
C GLN A 71 10.14 0.60 31.69
N SER A 72 9.11 0.81 30.87
CA SER A 72 7.86 0.06 31.03
C SER A 72 7.21 -0.31 29.70
N ASN A 73 6.72 -1.54 29.59
CA ASN A 73 5.86 -2.03 28.49
C ASN A 73 4.49 -1.33 28.45
N TYR A 74 4.28 -0.24 29.20
CA TYR A 74 2.99 0.42 29.37
C TYR A 74 2.47 1.08 28.09
N PRO A 75 3.26 1.81 27.28
CA PRO A 75 2.75 2.35 26.02
C PRO A 75 2.23 1.25 25.08
N PHE A 76 2.90 0.11 25.04
CA PHE A 76 2.45 -1.07 24.29
C PHE A 76 1.12 -1.61 24.85
N ILE A 77 1.04 -1.87 26.16
CA ILE A 77 -0.19 -2.38 26.80
C ILE A 77 -1.37 -1.42 26.56
N MET A 78 -1.15 -0.11 26.70
CA MET A 78 -2.16 0.90 26.39
C MET A 78 -2.61 0.83 24.94
N SER A 79 -1.66 0.71 24.00
CA SER A 79 -2.00 0.61 22.58
C SER A 79 -2.90 -0.59 22.26
N GLU A 80 -2.70 -1.73 22.94
CA GLU A 80 -3.53 -2.93 22.81
C GLU A 80 -4.94 -2.73 23.39
N ILE A 81 -5.06 -1.93 24.44
CA ILE A 81 -6.37 -1.59 25.03
C ILE A 81 -7.10 -0.57 24.14
N PHE A 82 -6.40 0.45 23.64
CA PHE A 82 -6.96 1.43 22.69
C PHE A 82 -7.30 0.81 21.33
N GLU A 83 -6.80 -0.39 21.01
CA GLU A 83 -7.24 -1.19 19.86
C GLU A 83 -8.69 -1.73 20.04
N HIS A 84 -9.21 -1.74 21.27
CA HIS A 84 -10.60 -2.08 21.54
C HIS A 84 -11.51 -0.86 21.31
N SER A 85 -12.48 -0.99 20.38
CA SER A 85 -13.29 0.13 19.88
C SER A 85 -14.06 0.90 20.95
N THR A 86 -14.48 0.22 22.04
CA THR A 86 -15.31 0.80 23.11
C THR A 86 -14.71 2.03 23.81
N LEU A 87 -13.38 2.12 23.93
CA LEU A 87 -12.76 3.30 24.56
C LEU A 87 -12.81 4.52 23.62
N ILE A 88 -12.53 4.31 22.34
CA ILE A 88 -12.64 5.35 21.31
C ILE A 88 -14.11 5.74 21.07
N GLU A 89 -15.02 4.77 21.09
CA GLU A 89 -16.48 4.97 21.09
C GLU A 89 -16.89 5.93 22.21
N HIS A 90 -16.40 5.73 23.43
CA HIS A 90 -16.74 6.60 24.55
C HIS A 90 -16.23 8.04 24.36
N LEU A 91 -15.05 8.20 23.78
CA LEU A 91 -14.47 9.52 23.52
C LEU A 91 -15.27 10.28 22.44
N PHE A 92 -15.69 9.62 21.37
CA PHE A 92 -16.29 10.29 20.20
C PHE A 92 -17.83 10.22 20.12
N ALA A 93 -18.48 9.18 20.67
CA ALA A 93 -19.93 8.97 20.56
C ALA A 93 -20.75 9.46 21.79
N GLY A 94 -20.07 9.88 22.87
CA GLY A 94 -20.73 10.23 24.13
C GLY A 94 -21.36 9.03 24.85
N ARG A 95 -21.91 9.26 26.05
CA ARG A 95 -22.34 8.22 27.03
C ARG A 95 -23.47 7.25 26.61
N GLN A 96 -23.91 7.26 25.36
CA GLN A 96 -24.86 6.25 24.87
C GLN A 96 -24.09 5.24 24.01
N PRO A 97 -23.69 4.08 24.56
CA PRO A 97 -23.35 2.95 23.72
C PRO A 97 -24.64 2.63 22.96
N LYS A 98 -24.74 3.07 21.71
CA LYS A 98 -25.70 2.50 20.78
C LYS A 98 -25.36 1.01 20.83
N LEU A 99 -26.27 0.21 21.37
CA LEU A 99 -26.23 -1.25 21.30
C LEU A 99 -26.04 -1.59 19.83
N ALA A 100 -24.79 -1.73 19.41
CA ALA A 100 -24.43 -2.40 18.19
C ALA A 100 -24.86 -3.84 18.44
N ARG A 101 -26.11 -4.14 18.05
CA ARG A 101 -26.46 -5.49 17.66
C ARG A 101 -25.31 -5.96 16.79
N ILE A 102 -24.82 -7.16 17.13
CA ILE A 102 -23.92 -7.95 16.32
C ILE A 102 -24.65 -8.19 14.99
N GLU A 103 -24.61 -7.21 14.11
CA GLU A 103 -24.94 -7.33 12.72
C GLU A 103 -23.60 -7.48 12.02
N LYS A 104 -23.44 -8.67 11.42
CA LYS A 104 -22.28 -9.19 10.72
C LYS A 104 -21.26 -8.11 10.35
N LYS A 105 -20.05 -8.27 10.89
CA LYS A 105 -18.79 -7.69 10.41
C LYS A 105 -18.78 -7.65 8.89
N THR A 106 -19.19 -6.56 8.27
CA THR A 106 -18.78 -6.22 6.92
C THR A 106 -17.46 -5.48 7.09
N THR A 107 -16.38 -6.26 7.25
CA THR A 107 -15.04 -5.72 7.06
C THR A 107 -14.92 -5.20 5.62
N LEU A 108 -13.99 -4.27 5.39
CA LEU A 108 -13.61 -3.80 4.06
C LEU A 108 -13.39 -4.99 3.08
N GLU A 109 -12.92 -6.13 3.61
CA GLU A 109 -12.76 -7.42 2.91
C GLU A 109 -14.08 -8.03 2.40
N GLN A 110 -15.21 -7.84 3.10
CA GLN A 110 -16.53 -8.27 2.65
C GLN A 110 -17.12 -7.36 1.58
N TYR A 111 -16.85 -6.05 1.64
CA TYR A 111 -17.22 -5.12 0.57
C TYR A 111 -16.41 -5.40 -0.72
N LEU A 112 -15.16 -5.84 -0.57
CA LEU A 112 -14.28 -6.25 -1.66
C LEU A 112 -14.64 -7.63 -2.25
N SER A 113 -15.28 -8.52 -1.49
CA SER A 113 -15.72 -9.85 -1.97
C SER A 113 -17.17 -9.87 -2.47
N ALA A 114 -18.04 -8.95 -2.03
CA ALA A 114 -19.42 -8.85 -2.52
C ALA A 114 -19.53 -8.35 -3.97
N ASN A 115 -18.50 -7.68 -4.50
CA ASN A 115 -18.47 -7.19 -5.89
C ASN A 115 -17.84 -8.17 -6.90
N GLN A 116 -17.52 -9.40 -6.49
CA GLN A 116 -17.02 -10.43 -7.41
C GLN A 116 -18.09 -11.42 -7.88
N ASP A 117 -19.23 -11.53 -7.18
CA ASP A 117 -20.31 -12.45 -7.52
C ASP A 117 -21.67 -11.74 -7.47
N THR A 118 -22.04 -11.03 -8.55
CA THR A 118 -23.45 -10.81 -8.95
C THR A 118 -23.52 -10.12 -10.32
N LEU A 119 -23.27 -10.92 -11.36
CA LEU A 119 -23.83 -10.72 -12.69
C LEU A 119 -24.79 -11.88 -12.89
N GLU A 120 -26.04 -11.74 -12.43
CA GLU A 120 -27.20 -12.46 -12.97
C GLU A 120 -28.49 -12.00 -12.26
N ASN A 121 -29.34 -11.33 -13.04
CA ASN A 121 -30.81 -11.29 -12.99
C ASN A 121 -31.53 -11.14 -11.64
N GLN A 122 -32.29 -10.05 -11.46
CA GLN A 122 -33.76 -10.10 -11.51
C GLN A 122 -34.39 -8.71 -11.28
N ASP A 123 -35.46 -8.48 -12.05
CA ASP A 123 -36.33 -7.31 -12.12
C ASP A 123 -37.17 -7.08 -10.84
N ASP A 124 -37.56 -5.81 -10.70
CA ASP A 124 -38.82 -5.23 -10.19
C ASP A 124 -39.43 -5.61 -8.81
N ASP A 125 -39.89 -4.53 -8.16
CA ASP A 125 -41.01 -4.40 -7.23
C ASP A 125 -40.90 -4.98 -5.80
N GLU A 126 -40.78 -4.08 -4.80
CA GLU A 126 -41.91 -3.65 -3.94
C GLU A 126 -41.42 -2.89 -2.69
N GLU A 127 -42.15 -1.81 -2.40
CA GLU A 127 -42.02 -0.99 -1.21
C GLU A 127 -42.15 -1.81 0.08
N SER A 128 -41.11 -1.79 0.92
CA SER A 128 -41.26 -2.05 2.35
C SER A 128 -40.70 -0.89 3.15
N GLN A 129 -41.60 0.04 3.46
CA GLN A 129 -41.42 1.09 4.46
C GLN A 129 -41.15 0.46 5.84
N SER A 130 -39.90 0.11 6.13
CA SER A 130 -39.45 0.05 7.52
C SER A 130 -39.13 1.49 7.92
N SER A 131 -40.04 2.10 8.68
CA SER A 131 -39.89 3.44 9.24
C SER A 131 -38.76 3.44 10.27
N ILE A 132 -37.53 3.58 9.78
CA ILE A 132 -36.37 3.96 10.58
C ILE A 132 -36.67 5.36 11.10
N LYS A 133 -37.02 5.46 12.39
CA LYS A 133 -37.00 6.73 13.11
C LYS A 133 -35.55 7.19 13.15
N PHE A 134 -35.21 8.08 12.22
CA PHE A 134 -33.99 8.88 12.27
C PHE A 134 -33.94 9.60 13.62
N LEU A 135 -32.91 9.32 14.42
CA LEU A 135 -32.53 10.24 15.49
C LEU A 135 -31.99 11.54 14.85
N PRO A 136 -32.23 12.69 15.48
CA PRO A 136 -31.87 13.99 14.94
C PRO A 136 -30.35 14.11 14.78
N ASP A 137 -29.96 14.99 13.86
CA ASP A 137 -28.61 15.56 13.69
C ASP A 137 -28.12 16.17 15.02
N SER A 138 -27.68 15.34 15.96
CA SER A 138 -26.93 15.80 17.13
C SER A 138 -25.48 15.89 16.71
N THR A 139 -25.18 17.03 16.10
CA THR A 139 -23.84 17.59 15.89
C THR A 139 -23.16 18.00 17.20
N ASP A 140 -23.69 17.62 18.36
CA ASP A 140 -23.17 18.00 19.66
C ASP A 140 -22.15 16.99 20.19
N ILE A 141 -20.96 17.00 19.57
CA ILE A 141 -19.71 16.71 20.33
C ILE A 141 -19.56 17.71 21.49
N LEU A 142 -20.29 18.83 21.44
CA LEU A 142 -20.29 19.94 22.40
C LEU A 142 -21.06 19.67 23.71
N GLY A 143 -21.79 18.55 23.83
CA GLY A 143 -22.56 18.25 25.05
C GLY A 143 -21.72 17.76 26.23
N ASP A 144 -20.57 17.12 25.98
CA ASP A 144 -19.72 16.50 27.01
C ASP A 144 -18.32 17.16 26.98
N GLN A 145 -18.16 18.23 27.78
CA GLN A 145 -16.90 18.96 27.91
C GLN A 145 -15.73 18.05 28.32
N ASP A 146 -16.01 16.97 29.04
CA ASP A 146 -14.99 16.04 29.51
C ASP A 146 -14.47 15.15 28.38
N ALA A 147 -15.36 14.67 27.51
CA ALA A 147 -14.97 13.90 26.33
C ALA A 147 -14.12 14.74 25.36
N PHE A 148 -14.50 16.01 25.16
CA PHE A 148 -13.72 16.95 24.37
C PHE A 148 -12.32 17.17 24.94
N TYR A 149 -12.21 17.36 26.27
CA TYR A 149 -10.91 17.51 26.95
C TYR A 149 -10.01 16.26 26.75
N LEU A 150 -10.58 15.06 26.88
CA LEU A 150 -9.83 13.81 26.69
C LEU A 150 -9.39 13.61 25.24
N ILE A 151 -10.23 13.95 24.24
CA ILE A 151 -9.82 13.95 22.83
C ILE A 151 -8.67 14.95 22.61
N GLN A 152 -8.78 16.16 23.16
CA GLN A 152 -7.72 17.16 23.07
C GLN A 152 -6.42 16.67 23.70
N LYS A 153 -6.50 15.95 24.83
CA LYS A 153 -5.35 15.32 25.47
C LYS A 153 -4.75 14.22 24.61
N LEU A 154 -5.57 13.37 24.01
CA LEU A 154 -5.14 12.30 23.11
C LEU A 154 -4.32 12.84 21.94
N PHE A 155 -4.80 13.93 21.31
CA PHE A 155 -4.09 14.58 20.20
C PHE A 155 -2.98 15.55 20.62
N SER A 156 -2.88 15.91 21.90
CA SER A 156 -1.82 16.81 22.40
C SER A 156 -0.40 16.27 22.14
N PHE A 157 -0.29 14.95 21.98
CA PHE A 157 0.92 14.28 21.55
C PHE A 157 1.51 14.81 20.23
N LEU A 158 0.66 15.20 19.28
CA LEU A 158 1.08 15.75 17.99
C LEU A 158 1.59 17.19 18.09
N LYS A 159 1.53 17.82 19.27
CA LYS A 159 2.15 19.14 19.49
C LYS A 159 3.66 19.03 19.75
N CYS A 160 4.15 17.84 20.07
CA CYS A 160 5.55 17.60 20.38
C CYS A 160 6.36 17.47 19.08
N SER A 161 7.35 18.31 18.85
CA SER A 161 8.19 18.20 17.64
C SER A 161 9.03 16.91 17.58
N ASN A 162 9.36 16.34 18.75
CA ASN A 162 10.31 15.24 18.92
C ASN A 162 9.61 13.93 19.24
N VAL A 163 8.77 13.45 18.33
CA VAL A 163 8.13 12.14 18.44
C VAL A 163 9.01 11.07 17.78
N ASN A 164 9.07 9.86 18.34
CA ASN A 164 9.72 8.71 17.72
C ASN A 164 8.72 7.75 17.04
N GLU A 165 9.22 6.91 16.14
CA GLU A 165 8.39 6.00 15.33
C GLU A 165 7.62 4.97 16.17
N THR A 166 8.23 4.45 17.25
CA THR A 166 7.58 3.47 18.14
C THR A 166 6.35 4.06 18.83
N GLN A 167 6.46 5.29 19.34
CA GLN A 167 5.35 5.99 19.97
C GLN A 167 4.23 6.30 18.98
N VAL A 168 4.59 6.74 17.77
CA VAL A 168 3.60 6.92 16.70
C VAL A 168 2.95 5.60 16.31
N GLY A 169 3.69 4.48 16.35
CA GLY A 169 3.15 3.14 16.15
C GLY A 169 2.07 2.78 17.17
N TYR A 170 2.33 3.02 18.46
CA TYR A 170 1.34 2.79 19.53
C TYR A 170 0.13 3.71 19.40
N PHE A 171 0.36 5.00 19.18
CA PHE A 171 -0.69 5.98 18.93
C PHE A 171 -1.51 5.64 17.67
N GLY A 172 -0.86 5.07 16.65
CA GLY A 172 -1.44 4.67 15.39
C GLY A 172 -2.57 3.65 15.52
N LYS A 173 -2.59 2.83 16.58
CA LYS A 173 -3.70 1.90 16.85
C LYS A 173 -4.99 2.65 17.16
N ALA A 174 -4.92 3.70 17.99
CA ALA A 174 -6.06 4.57 18.28
C ALA A 174 -6.51 5.32 17.01
N LEU A 175 -5.57 5.90 16.26
CA LEU A 175 -5.85 6.58 14.99
C LEU A 175 -6.56 5.68 13.97
N ASN A 176 -6.17 4.40 13.87
CA ASN A 176 -6.79 3.46 12.95
C ASN A 176 -8.28 3.26 13.27
N ILE A 177 -8.67 3.20 14.54
CA ILE A 177 -10.09 3.10 14.94
C ILE A 177 -10.82 4.41 14.62
N ILE A 178 -10.23 5.55 14.96
CA ILE A 178 -10.81 6.88 14.69
C ILE A 178 -11.08 7.02 13.19
N SER A 179 -10.10 6.72 12.33
CA SER A 179 -10.27 6.80 10.88
C SER A 179 -11.25 5.77 10.29
N LYS A 180 -11.59 4.69 11.01
CA LYS A 180 -12.57 3.70 10.54
C LYS A 180 -14.01 4.09 10.89
N HIS A 181 -14.20 4.74 12.03
CA HIS A 181 -15.54 4.89 12.63
C HIS A 181 -15.94 6.33 12.95
N TYR A 182 -15.00 7.28 13.05
CA TYR A 182 -15.20 8.60 13.64
C TYR A 182 -14.63 9.77 12.81
N CYS A 183 -14.59 9.64 11.48
CA CYS A 183 -14.04 10.70 10.61
C CYS A 183 -14.83 12.02 10.70
N ILE A 184 -16.17 11.96 10.74
CA ILE A 184 -17.03 13.15 10.82
C ILE A 184 -16.79 13.87 12.14
N GLU A 185 -16.73 13.11 13.23
CA GLU A 185 -16.52 13.62 14.56
C GLU A 185 -15.14 14.24 14.71
N PHE A 186 -14.12 13.62 14.11
CA PHE A 186 -12.79 14.22 14.01
C PHE A 186 -12.81 15.57 13.28
N TRP A 187 -13.53 15.70 12.17
CA TRP A 187 -13.63 16.99 11.46
C TRP A 187 -14.38 18.07 12.25
N ASN A 188 -15.39 17.67 13.02
CA ASN A 188 -16.06 18.61 13.92
C ASN A 188 -15.12 19.04 15.06
N PHE A 189 -14.32 18.12 15.60
CA PHE A 189 -13.26 18.43 16.55
C PHE A 189 -12.21 19.38 15.95
N SER A 190 -11.79 19.18 14.71
CA SER A 190 -10.74 20.00 14.08
C SER A 190 -11.15 21.46 13.84
N LYS A 191 -12.45 21.73 13.62
CA LYS A 191 -12.98 23.11 13.55
C LYS A 191 -12.84 23.86 14.87
N ILE A 192 -12.96 23.15 15.99
CA ILE A 192 -12.85 23.73 17.33
C ILE A 192 -11.36 23.83 17.72
N CYS A 193 -10.60 22.76 17.47
CA CYS A 193 -9.16 22.70 17.72
C CYS A 193 -8.38 23.08 16.45
N GLY A 194 -8.34 24.38 16.12
CA GLY A 194 -7.80 24.87 14.85
C GLY A 194 -6.33 24.51 14.54
N SER A 195 -5.53 24.10 15.54
CA SER A 195 -4.14 23.67 15.33
C SER A 195 -3.99 22.20 14.92
N ILE A 196 -5.02 21.36 15.08
CA ILE A 196 -4.82 19.90 14.94
C ILE A 196 -4.38 19.50 13.53
N ILE A 197 -4.87 20.21 12.51
CA ILE A 197 -4.51 19.95 11.12
C ILE A 197 -3.04 20.31 10.88
N SER A 198 -2.57 21.45 11.39
CA SER A 198 -1.15 21.80 11.30
C SER A 198 -0.25 20.84 12.09
N ASP A 199 -0.72 20.41 13.27
CA ASP A 199 -0.01 19.44 14.12
C ASP A 199 0.16 18.10 13.37
N ILE A 200 -0.90 17.61 12.71
CA ILE A 200 -0.85 16.41 11.85
C ILE A 200 0.11 16.60 10.67
N ILE A 201 0.04 17.74 9.97
CA ILE A 201 0.90 18.03 8.81
C ILE A 201 2.39 17.97 9.21
N SER A 202 2.73 18.50 10.39
CA SER A 202 4.11 18.50 10.89
C SER A 202 4.68 17.08 11.13
N HIS A 203 3.81 16.08 11.22
CA HIS A 203 4.13 14.69 11.48
C HIS A 203 3.85 13.74 10.30
N LEU A 204 3.62 14.27 9.09
CA LEU A 204 3.40 13.47 7.89
C LEU A 204 4.61 12.61 7.49
N LYS A 205 5.77 12.74 8.10
CA LYS A 205 6.88 11.79 7.92
C LYS A 205 6.59 10.38 8.45
N PHE A 206 5.57 10.22 9.30
CA PHE A 206 5.20 8.93 9.87
C PHE A 206 4.03 8.28 9.13
N LYS A 207 4.22 7.03 8.70
CA LYS A 207 3.25 6.27 7.91
C LYS A 207 1.86 6.17 8.57
N GLN A 208 1.78 5.95 9.88
CA GLN A 208 0.50 5.83 10.58
C GLN A 208 -0.28 7.15 10.56
N ILE A 209 0.41 8.29 10.58
CA ILE A 209 -0.20 9.62 10.47
C ILE A 209 -0.66 9.87 9.03
N GLN A 210 0.18 9.53 8.03
CA GLN A 210 -0.18 9.62 6.61
C GLN A 210 -1.46 8.83 6.31
N GLU A 211 -1.52 7.56 6.74
CA GLU A 211 -2.68 6.70 6.51
C GLU A 211 -3.93 7.20 7.23
N PHE A 212 -3.80 7.61 8.49
CA PHE A 212 -4.90 8.19 9.26
C PHE A 212 -5.47 9.42 8.54
N PHE A 213 -4.60 10.35 8.16
CA PHE A 213 -5.04 11.61 7.58
C PHE A 213 -5.65 11.43 6.20
N ALA A 214 -5.08 10.55 5.37
CA ALA A 214 -5.65 10.20 4.08
C ALA A 214 -7.05 9.59 4.22
N LYS A 215 -7.23 8.65 5.16
CA LYS A 215 -8.55 8.07 5.44
C LYS A 215 -9.54 9.10 5.96
N VAL A 216 -9.14 10.00 6.85
CA VAL A 216 -10.01 11.06 7.37
C VAL A 216 -10.46 12.03 6.28
N ILE A 217 -9.61 12.30 5.28
CA ILE A 217 -9.96 13.15 4.14
C ILE A 217 -10.90 12.39 3.19
N ILE A 218 -10.60 11.13 2.89
CA ILE A 218 -11.33 10.34 1.88
C ILE A 218 -12.64 9.74 2.39
N MET A 219 -12.66 9.26 3.63
CA MET A 219 -13.78 8.53 4.20
C MET A 219 -14.73 9.47 4.92
N ASP A 220 -15.92 9.65 4.34
CA ASP A 220 -17.12 9.92 5.12
C ASP A 220 -17.85 8.61 5.40
N HIS A 221 -18.54 8.54 6.53
CA HIS A 221 -19.38 7.40 6.92
C HIS A 221 -20.27 6.96 5.73
N PRO A 222 -20.55 5.64 5.54
CA PRO A 222 -21.22 5.05 4.37
C PRO A 222 -22.65 5.55 4.04
N SER A 223 -23.18 6.55 4.75
CA SER A 223 -24.43 7.18 4.33
C SER A 223 -24.15 8.19 3.22
N LYS A 224 -24.50 7.81 1.98
CA LYS A 224 -24.45 8.65 0.75
C LYS A 224 -24.97 10.10 0.91
N LYS A 225 -25.75 10.40 1.96
CA LYS A 225 -26.30 11.74 2.24
C LYS A 225 -25.33 12.70 2.94
N ASN A 226 -24.28 12.21 3.62
CA ASN A 226 -23.40 13.05 4.45
C ASN A 226 -22.06 13.39 3.80
N PHE A 227 -21.78 12.87 2.60
CA PHE A 227 -20.51 13.06 1.90
C PHE A 227 -20.16 14.54 1.63
N ASN A 228 -21.17 15.40 1.52
CA ASN A 228 -20.97 16.83 1.31
C ASN A 228 -20.47 17.57 2.56
N HIS A 229 -20.52 16.95 3.75
CA HIS A 229 -20.09 17.61 4.97
C HIS A 229 -18.57 17.83 4.93
N ASN A 230 -18.12 19.07 5.13
CA ASN A 230 -16.70 19.46 5.13
C ASN A 230 -15.94 19.19 3.81
N PHE A 231 -16.61 18.82 2.72
CA PHE A 231 -15.97 18.53 1.44
C PHE A 231 -15.11 19.71 0.93
N LYS A 232 -15.65 20.93 1.01
CA LYS A 232 -14.92 22.15 0.63
C LYS A 232 -13.61 22.32 1.41
N GLN A 233 -13.63 22.15 2.73
CA GLN A 233 -12.45 22.30 3.59
C GLN A 233 -11.39 21.25 3.27
N ARG A 234 -11.82 20.01 3.03
CA ARG A 234 -10.95 18.90 2.62
C ARG A 234 -10.29 19.16 1.27
N LYS A 235 -11.07 19.64 0.30
CA LYS A 235 -10.59 19.99 -1.03
C LYS A 235 -9.57 21.13 -0.97
N GLU A 236 -9.87 22.20 -0.23
CA GLU A 236 -8.96 23.34 -0.03
C GLU A 236 -7.65 22.91 0.65
N LEU A 237 -7.72 22.01 1.63
CA LEU A 237 -6.54 21.44 2.30
C LEU A 237 -5.67 20.65 1.32
N ILE A 238 -6.27 19.74 0.52
CA ILE A 238 -5.54 18.97 -0.49
C ILE A 238 -4.91 19.89 -1.54
N GLN A 239 -5.66 20.91 -1.98
CA GLN A 239 -5.15 21.91 -2.91
C GLN A 239 -3.95 22.67 -2.32
N GLY A 240 -4.05 23.13 -1.06
CA GLY A 240 -2.94 23.82 -0.40
C GLY A 240 -1.70 22.94 -0.22
N LEU A 241 -1.87 21.68 0.17
CA LEU A 241 -0.76 20.72 0.26
C LEU A 241 -0.10 20.49 -1.11
N PHE A 242 -0.90 20.47 -2.18
CA PHE A 242 -0.40 20.34 -3.54
C PHE A 242 0.31 21.60 -4.03
N GLU A 243 -0.17 22.80 -3.68
CA GLU A 243 0.51 24.07 -3.95
C GLU A 243 1.86 24.15 -3.21
N CYS A 244 1.95 23.66 -1.97
CA CYS A 244 3.21 23.58 -1.24
C CYS A 244 4.24 22.63 -1.89
N LEU A 245 3.81 21.57 -2.59
CA LEU A 245 4.73 20.72 -3.35
C LEU A 245 5.46 21.49 -4.47
N LEU A 246 4.80 22.48 -5.07
CA LEU A 246 5.40 23.35 -6.09
C LEU A 246 6.44 24.29 -5.49
N GLU A 247 6.13 24.85 -4.32
CA GLU A 247 6.97 25.85 -3.67
C GLU A 247 8.20 25.24 -2.96
N TRP A 248 8.11 23.97 -2.53
CA TRP A 248 9.13 23.31 -1.69
C TRP A 248 9.80 22.14 -2.43
N GLU A 249 9.91 22.23 -3.76
CA GLU A 249 10.51 21.18 -4.61
C GLU A 249 11.96 20.82 -4.23
N ASP A 250 12.66 21.70 -3.52
CA ASP A 250 14.04 21.47 -3.05
C ASP A 250 14.14 20.69 -1.72
N SER A 251 13.03 20.53 -0.99
CA SER A 251 13.02 19.87 0.32
C SER A 251 12.69 18.39 0.21
N LEU A 252 13.71 17.52 0.14
CA LEU A 252 13.53 16.07 -0.01
C LEU A 252 12.63 15.46 1.08
N VAL A 253 12.81 15.85 2.34
CA VAL A 253 12.02 15.32 3.47
C VAL A 253 10.54 15.69 3.35
N PHE A 254 10.26 16.92 2.89
CA PHE A 254 8.89 17.36 2.66
C PHE A 254 8.27 16.64 1.46
N LEU A 255 9.01 16.57 0.35
CA LEU A 255 8.61 15.84 -0.85
C LEU A 255 8.27 14.38 -0.55
N GLU A 256 9.13 13.67 0.19
CA GLU A 256 8.91 12.29 0.60
C GLU A 256 7.61 12.15 1.41
N SER A 257 7.47 12.96 2.47
CA SER A 257 6.34 12.91 3.40
C SER A 257 5.00 13.18 2.72
N VAL A 258 4.94 14.24 1.91
CA VAL A 258 3.71 14.62 1.20
C VAL A 258 3.41 13.64 0.07
N SER A 259 4.43 13.14 -0.64
CA SER A 259 4.23 12.14 -1.69
C SER A 259 3.70 10.81 -1.15
N GLU A 260 4.20 10.35 0.00
CA GLU A 260 3.67 9.14 0.64
C GLU A 260 2.24 9.36 1.18
N PHE A 261 1.94 10.54 1.71
CA PHE A 261 0.56 10.92 2.05
C PHE A 261 -0.38 10.88 0.83
N LEU A 262 0.03 11.46 -0.31
CA LEU A 262 -0.77 11.42 -1.54
C LEU A 262 -0.86 9.99 -2.13
N ASN A 263 0.16 9.16 -1.94
CA ASN A 263 0.08 7.74 -2.28
C ASN A 263 -1.01 7.01 -1.47
N CYS A 264 -1.12 7.30 -0.16
CA CYS A 264 -2.22 6.80 0.66
C CYS A 264 -3.58 7.29 0.12
N MET A 265 -3.66 8.52 -0.37
CA MET A 265 -4.89 9.03 -0.98
C MET A 265 -5.32 8.21 -2.22
N PHE A 266 -4.38 7.89 -3.12
CA PHE A 266 -4.66 7.01 -4.26
C PHE A 266 -5.07 5.60 -3.84
N GLN A 267 -4.40 5.04 -2.81
CA GLN A 267 -4.67 3.71 -2.31
C GLN A 267 -6.09 3.57 -1.74
N PHE A 268 -6.56 4.56 -0.97
CA PHE A 268 -7.88 4.50 -0.33
C PHE A 268 -8.99 5.06 -1.23
N GLY A 269 -8.66 5.94 -2.18
CA GLY A 269 -9.64 6.67 -2.96
C GLY A 269 -10.21 5.93 -4.18
N SER A 270 -9.57 4.86 -4.65
CA SER A 270 -9.97 4.13 -5.88
C SER A 270 -11.42 3.65 -5.86
N HIS A 271 -11.87 3.11 -4.73
CA HIS A 271 -13.23 2.59 -4.58
C HIS A 271 -14.28 3.66 -4.30
N LEU A 272 -13.85 4.90 -4.01
CA LEU A 272 -14.71 6.02 -3.66
C LEU A 272 -14.71 7.12 -4.72
N TYR A 273 -14.08 6.87 -5.88
CA TYR A 273 -13.82 7.89 -6.89
C TYR A 273 -15.08 8.68 -7.28
N GLU A 274 -16.22 8.03 -7.52
CA GLU A 274 -17.46 8.72 -7.89
C GLU A 274 -17.88 9.81 -6.89
N HIS A 275 -17.45 9.70 -5.63
CA HIS A 275 -17.78 10.63 -4.57
C HIS A 275 -16.68 11.67 -4.34
N ILE A 276 -15.40 11.28 -4.34
CA ILE A 276 -14.25 12.19 -4.13
C ILE A 276 -13.59 12.68 -5.43
N ASN A 277 -14.24 12.52 -6.59
CA ASN A 277 -13.66 12.83 -7.91
C ASN A 277 -13.00 14.21 -7.97
N GLU A 278 -13.66 15.27 -7.48
CA GLU A 278 -13.09 16.62 -7.55
C GLU A 278 -11.81 16.79 -6.71
N MET A 279 -11.63 16.00 -5.65
CA MET A 279 -10.40 16.00 -4.85
C MET A 279 -9.32 15.17 -5.53
N LEU A 280 -9.67 14.00 -6.06
CA LEU A 280 -8.70 13.15 -6.76
C LEU A 280 -8.25 13.78 -8.09
N ASP A 281 -9.12 14.49 -8.79
CA ASP A 281 -8.82 15.22 -10.02
C ASP A 281 -7.81 16.35 -9.82
N LEU A 282 -7.65 16.88 -8.61
CA LEU A 282 -6.58 17.81 -8.28
C LEU A 282 -5.22 17.12 -8.29
N ILE A 283 -5.15 15.90 -7.76
CA ILE A 283 -3.91 15.17 -7.54
C ILE A 283 -3.57 14.18 -8.66
N ILE A 284 -4.49 13.83 -9.58
CA ILE A 284 -4.17 13.05 -10.79
C ILE A 284 -3.41 13.95 -11.78
N ARG A 285 -2.09 14.01 -11.61
CA ARG A 285 -1.17 14.86 -12.38
C ARG A 285 0.11 14.10 -12.74
N PRO A 286 0.05 13.01 -13.52
CA PRO A 286 1.22 12.19 -13.82
C PRO A 286 2.37 12.99 -14.45
N ALA A 287 2.08 13.93 -15.37
CA ALA A 287 3.10 14.78 -15.98
C ALA A 287 3.92 15.59 -14.99
N PHE A 288 3.21 16.18 -14.04
CA PHE A 288 3.79 16.99 -13.01
C PHE A 288 4.69 16.16 -12.09
N TYR A 289 4.22 14.98 -11.66
CA TYR A 289 5.00 14.10 -10.80
C TYR A 289 6.21 13.51 -11.50
N LEU A 290 6.15 13.24 -12.81
CA LEU A 290 7.32 12.79 -13.55
C LEU A 290 8.39 13.88 -13.60
N GLU A 291 8.01 15.14 -13.80
CA GLU A 291 8.94 16.26 -13.81
C GLU A 291 9.65 16.42 -12.46
N ILE A 292 8.88 16.41 -11.36
CA ILE A 292 9.45 16.48 -10.00
C ILE A 292 10.32 15.26 -9.73
N ALA A 293 9.84 14.05 -10.02
CA ALA A 293 10.61 12.82 -9.81
C ALA A 293 11.93 12.83 -10.61
N TYR A 294 11.89 13.35 -11.84
CA TYR A 294 13.08 13.48 -12.67
C TYR A 294 14.08 14.48 -12.10
N LYS A 295 13.62 15.59 -11.51
CA LYS A 295 14.46 16.61 -10.85
C LYS A 295 15.00 16.14 -9.50
N SER A 296 14.13 15.72 -8.59
CA SER A 296 14.47 15.40 -7.20
C SER A 296 15.10 14.02 -7.02
N LYS A 297 14.82 13.08 -7.94
CA LYS A 297 15.20 11.66 -7.87
C LYS A 297 14.60 10.89 -6.69
N GLU A 298 13.63 11.47 -6.00
CA GLU A 298 13.03 10.93 -4.78
C GLU A 298 12.12 9.72 -5.08
N PRO A 299 12.38 8.52 -4.50
CA PRO A 299 11.58 7.31 -4.76
C PRO A 299 10.09 7.46 -4.47
N ALA A 300 9.72 8.20 -3.42
CA ALA A 300 8.33 8.44 -3.06
C ALA A 300 7.55 9.18 -4.17
N VAL A 301 8.23 10.09 -4.89
CA VAL A 301 7.63 10.84 -6.01
C VAL A 301 7.49 9.96 -7.25
N TYR A 302 8.45 9.07 -7.53
CA TYR A 302 8.29 8.05 -8.59
C TYR A 302 7.10 7.13 -8.32
N LYS A 303 6.91 6.71 -7.07
CA LYS A 303 5.75 5.91 -6.65
C LYS A 303 4.44 6.69 -6.82
N LEU A 304 4.43 7.99 -6.53
CA LEU A 304 3.30 8.88 -6.75
C LEU A 304 2.95 9.03 -8.24
N TYR A 305 3.96 9.22 -9.08
CA TYR A 305 3.81 9.19 -10.53
C TYR A 305 3.14 7.89 -11.00
N TYR A 306 3.68 6.73 -10.59
CA TYR A 306 3.12 5.43 -10.97
C TYR A 306 1.67 5.24 -10.50
N ASN A 307 1.38 5.56 -9.23
CA ASN A 307 0.03 5.43 -8.67
C ASN A 307 -0.97 6.34 -9.41
N SER A 308 -0.55 7.55 -9.80
CA SER A 308 -1.39 8.45 -10.60
C SER A 308 -1.71 7.89 -11.99
N ILE A 309 -0.79 7.17 -12.62
CA ILE A 309 -1.03 6.48 -13.90
C ILE A 309 -1.95 5.28 -13.71
N CYS A 310 -1.72 4.45 -12.68
CA CYS A 310 -2.62 3.33 -12.35
C CYS A 310 -4.06 3.83 -12.17
N PHE A 311 -4.22 4.92 -11.43
CA PHE A 311 -5.51 5.52 -11.18
C PHE A 311 -6.15 6.02 -12.48
N LEU A 312 -5.39 6.73 -13.32
CA LEU A 312 -5.85 7.18 -14.63
C LEU A 312 -6.29 6.01 -15.53
N GLY A 313 -5.61 4.86 -15.45
CA GLY A 313 -5.99 3.65 -16.19
C GLY A 313 -7.31 3.05 -15.74
N ILE A 314 -7.58 3.05 -14.42
CA ILE A 314 -8.87 2.64 -13.87
C ILE A 314 -9.97 3.54 -14.41
N LEU A 315 -9.75 4.87 -14.38
CA LEU A 315 -10.70 5.84 -14.90
C LEU A 315 -10.97 5.64 -16.39
N ASN A 316 -9.92 5.53 -17.20
CA ASN A 316 -10.06 5.30 -18.64
C ASN A 316 -10.84 4.00 -18.94
N THR A 317 -10.57 2.92 -18.21
CA THR A 317 -11.31 1.66 -18.36
C THR A 317 -12.78 1.82 -17.98
N SER A 318 -13.08 2.54 -16.90
CA SER A 318 -14.47 2.82 -16.49
C SER A 318 -15.22 3.67 -17.52
N LEU A 319 -14.54 4.64 -18.14
CA LEU A 319 -15.10 5.48 -19.20
C LEU A 319 -15.42 4.67 -20.46
N LEU A 320 -14.54 3.73 -20.85
CA LEU A 320 -14.77 2.86 -22.01
C LEU A 320 -15.96 1.91 -21.80
N GLY A 321 -16.33 1.61 -20.54
CA GLY A 321 -17.42 0.71 -20.19
C GLY A 321 -18.79 1.35 -19.98
N GLN A 322 -18.91 2.69 -19.86
CA GLN A 322 -20.15 3.36 -19.48
C GLN A 322 -20.74 4.25 -20.60
N GLN A 323 -22.05 4.20 -20.82
CA GLN A 323 -22.80 5.00 -21.81
C GLN A 323 -23.46 6.27 -21.20
N ASN A 324 -23.06 6.74 -20.02
CA ASN A 324 -23.78 7.79 -19.30
C ASN A 324 -23.28 9.23 -19.55
N LEU A 325 -24.22 10.14 -19.77
CA LEU A 325 -24.04 11.57 -20.13
C LEU A 325 -23.57 12.50 -18.98
N GLN A 326 -23.63 12.08 -17.71
CA GLN A 326 -23.25 12.95 -16.57
C GLN A 326 -21.72 13.04 -16.32
N GLN A 327 -20.89 12.38 -17.14
CA GLN A 327 -19.44 12.26 -16.96
C GLN A 327 -18.58 13.07 -17.95
N TYR A 328 -19.18 13.96 -18.76
CA TYR A 328 -18.45 14.69 -19.82
C TYR A 328 -17.21 15.47 -19.31
N GLN A 329 -17.29 16.13 -18.15
CA GLN A 329 -16.15 16.85 -17.57
C GLN A 329 -15.02 15.91 -17.08
N GLN A 330 -15.37 14.70 -16.62
CA GLN A 330 -14.40 13.68 -16.21
C GLN A 330 -13.70 13.08 -17.44
N GLN A 331 -14.44 12.89 -18.53
CA GLN A 331 -13.88 12.47 -19.83
C GLN A 331 -12.86 13.48 -20.36
N GLU A 332 -13.18 14.78 -20.33
CA GLU A 332 -12.24 15.83 -20.74
C GLU A 332 -10.97 15.87 -19.88
N ASN A 333 -11.10 15.77 -18.55
CA ASN A 333 -9.95 15.77 -17.65
C ASN A 333 -9.06 14.54 -17.91
N VAL A 334 -9.64 13.33 -17.94
CA VAL A 334 -8.92 12.08 -18.20
C VAL A 334 -8.21 12.14 -19.56
N LEU A 335 -8.92 12.57 -20.61
CA LEU A 335 -8.35 12.73 -21.95
C LEU A 335 -7.21 13.76 -21.95
N SER A 336 -7.35 14.88 -21.23
CA SER A 336 -6.30 15.89 -21.12
C SER A 336 -5.04 15.35 -20.41
N GLN A 337 -5.20 14.50 -19.39
CA GLN A 337 -4.07 13.85 -18.72
C GLN A 337 -3.41 12.80 -19.62
N ILE A 338 -4.18 12.07 -20.42
CA ILE A 338 -3.66 11.14 -21.44
C ILE A 338 -2.86 11.91 -22.50
N ILE A 339 -3.36 13.05 -22.99
CA ILE A 339 -2.61 13.91 -23.91
C ILE A 339 -1.31 14.40 -23.28
N LYS A 340 -1.32 14.75 -22.00
CA LYS A 340 -0.09 15.10 -21.29
C LYS A 340 0.87 13.92 -21.15
N LEU A 341 0.38 12.69 -21.02
CA LEU A 341 1.25 11.49 -21.06
C LEU A 341 1.95 11.33 -22.41
N ASN A 342 1.30 11.66 -23.53
CA ASN A 342 1.94 11.65 -24.85
C ASN A 342 3.24 12.48 -24.85
N THR A 343 3.23 13.64 -24.18
CA THR A 343 4.40 14.54 -24.11
C THR A 343 5.56 14.01 -23.27
N GLN A 344 5.34 13.01 -22.42
CA GLN A 344 6.34 12.48 -21.49
C GLN A 344 7.08 11.25 -22.02
N ILE A 345 6.44 10.47 -22.90
CA ILE A 345 7.04 9.26 -23.49
C ILE A 345 8.45 9.53 -24.07
N PRO A 346 8.73 10.66 -24.77
CA PRO A 346 10.07 10.95 -25.25
C PRO A 346 11.15 11.02 -24.14
N MET A 347 10.77 11.40 -22.92
CA MET A 347 11.70 11.56 -21.79
C MET A 347 11.98 10.24 -21.05
N PHE A 348 11.25 9.16 -21.34
CA PHE A 348 11.34 7.91 -20.60
C PHE A 348 12.76 7.33 -20.57
N GLN A 349 13.40 7.21 -21.73
CA GLN A 349 14.76 6.67 -21.84
C GLN A 349 15.76 7.57 -21.10
N GLN A 350 15.61 8.89 -21.24
CA GLN A 350 16.47 9.87 -20.57
C GLN A 350 16.33 9.80 -19.04
N ALA A 351 15.12 9.57 -18.52
CA ALA A 351 14.87 9.40 -17.10
C ALA A 351 15.62 8.19 -16.52
N ILE A 352 15.53 7.03 -17.18
CA ILE A 352 16.26 5.82 -16.77
C ILE A 352 17.77 6.05 -16.85
N GLN A 353 18.27 6.62 -17.95
CA GLN A 353 19.70 6.89 -18.12
C GLN A 353 20.24 7.85 -17.06
N SER A 354 19.50 8.94 -16.77
CA SER A 354 19.86 9.90 -15.73
C SER A 354 19.97 9.26 -14.34
N ASN A 355 19.06 8.34 -14.01
CA ASN A 355 19.10 7.63 -12.72
C ASN A 355 20.31 6.66 -12.62
N LEU A 356 20.76 6.13 -13.76
CA LEU A 356 21.93 5.24 -13.81
C LEU A 356 23.27 5.99 -13.72
N ILE A 357 23.39 7.18 -14.32
CA ILE A 357 24.64 7.98 -14.31
C ILE A 357 25.07 8.33 -12.88
N ASN A 358 24.11 8.59 -11.98
CA ASN A 358 24.42 8.93 -10.58
C ASN A 358 24.93 7.73 -9.75
N LEU A 359 24.65 6.50 -10.17
CA LEU A 359 25.22 5.29 -9.55
C LEU A 359 26.69 5.13 -9.93
N GLU A 360 27.04 5.39 -11.19
CA GLU A 360 28.44 5.34 -11.69
C GLU A 360 29.35 6.38 -11.00
N VAL A 361 28.80 7.48 -10.47
CA VAL A 361 29.56 8.49 -9.69
C VAL A 361 29.82 8.04 -8.25
N PHE A 362 28.89 7.30 -7.62
CA PHE A 362 29.11 6.67 -6.32
C PHE A 362 30.10 5.50 -6.38
N GLU A 363 30.20 4.82 -7.53
CA GLU A 363 31.11 3.69 -7.79
C GLU A 363 32.60 4.07 -7.88
N LYS A 364 32.93 5.36 -8.03
CA LYS A 364 34.32 5.81 -8.06
C LYS A 364 35.03 5.76 -6.69
N GLN A 365 34.33 5.36 -5.62
CA GLN A 365 34.89 5.21 -4.26
C GLN A 365 34.67 3.82 -3.64
N GLU A 366 35.10 2.78 -4.36
CA GLU A 366 35.13 1.37 -3.93
C GLU A 366 33.88 0.55 -4.34
N TYR A 367 34.16 -0.72 -4.68
CA TYR A 367 33.27 -1.82 -5.09
C TYR A 367 32.91 -1.93 -6.59
N GLU A 368 33.75 -2.68 -7.33
CA GLU A 368 33.45 -3.31 -8.63
C GLU A 368 32.21 -4.25 -8.62
N LYS A 369 31.52 -4.42 -7.48
CA LYS A 369 30.29 -5.22 -7.33
C LYS A 369 28.99 -4.44 -7.54
N TYR A 370 29.02 -3.10 -7.66
CA TYR A 370 27.80 -2.27 -7.71
C TYR A 370 27.34 -1.86 -9.12
N GLN A 371 28.11 -2.16 -10.18
CA GLN A 371 27.87 -1.83 -11.61
C GLN A 371 26.53 -2.30 -12.21
N TYR A 372 25.64 -2.91 -11.42
CA TYR A 372 24.42 -3.58 -11.88
C TYR A 372 23.15 -3.26 -11.07
N LEU A 373 23.14 -2.20 -10.25
CA LEU A 373 21.89 -1.79 -9.58
C LEU A 373 20.97 -1.03 -10.54
N PHE A 374 19.98 -1.74 -11.08
CA PHE A 374 18.92 -1.11 -11.88
C PHE A 374 18.10 -0.09 -11.06
N GLY A 375 17.92 -0.34 -9.76
CA GLY A 375 17.23 0.56 -8.83
C GLY A 375 15.69 0.54 -8.93
N ASN A 376 15.03 0.85 -7.80
CA ASN A 376 13.57 0.83 -7.71
C ASN A 376 12.91 1.90 -8.60
N ASN A 377 13.49 3.09 -8.70
CA ASN A 377 12.95 4.19 -9.50
C ASN A 377 12.81 3.80 -10.98
N ASN A 378 13.83 3.14 -11.54
CA ASN A 378 13.79 2.68 -12.93
C ASN A 378 12.77 1.55 -13.13
N LEU A 379 12.61 0.67 -12.14
CA LEU A 379 11.57 -0.36 -12.18
C LEU A 379 10.17 0.26 -12.14
N ILE A 380 9.95 1.30 -11.34
CA ILE A 380 8.67 2.03 -11.28
C ILE A 380 8.36 2.69 -12.63
N LEU A 381 9.37 3.29 -13.28
CA LEU A 381 9.22 3.84 -14.63
C LEU A 381 8.81 2.76 -15.65
N ILE A 382 9.43 1.58 -15.64
CA ILE A 382 9.05 0.48 -16.55
C ILE A 382 7.66 -0.06 -16.24
N LYS A 383 7.31 -0.22 -14.95
CA LYS A 383 5.94 -0.61 -14.56
C LYS A 383 4.90 0.39 -15.05
N SER A 384 5.24 1.68 -15.09
CA SER A 384 4.36 2.70 -15.64
C SER A 384 4.07 2.48 -17.14
N ILE A 385 5.04 1.97 -17.92
CA ILE A 385 4.80 1.57 -19.32
C ILE A 385 3.81 0.42 -19.40
N ASP A 386 3.95 -0.62 -18.56
CA ASP A 386 3.02 -1.75 -18.52
C ASP A 386 1.58 -1.28 -18.25
N VAL A 387 1.40 -0.24 -17.44
CA VAL A 387 0.10 0.38 -17.21
C VAL A 387 -0.36 1.20 -18.43
N ILE A 388 0.51 2.02 -19.03
CA ILE A 388 0.19 2.86 -20.20
C ILE A 388 -0.29 2.01 -21.38
N ILE A 389 0.39 0.91 -21.72
CA ILE A 389 -0.02 0.05 -22.84
C ILE A 389 -1.40 -0.57 -22.60
N ARG A 390 -1.80 -0.77 -21.34
CA ARG A 390 -3.12 -1.32 -20.96
C ARG A 390 -4.24 -0.30 -21.05
N PHE A 391 -3.94 0.98 -21.29
CA PHE A 391 -4.98 1.98 -21.56
C PHE A 391 -5.71 1.70 -22.88
N GLN A 392 -5.18 0.83 -23.75
CA GLN A 392 -5.73 0.57 -25.09
C GLN A 392 -5.80 1.84 -25.95
N ASN A 393 -4.97 2.84 -25.64
CA ASN A 393 -4.86 4.06 -26.41
C ASN A 393 -3.76 3.90 -27.47
N GLN A 394 -4.17 3.91 -28.73
CA GLN A 394 -3.27 3.63 -29.84
C GLN A 394 -2.19 4.70 -30.02
N GLU A 395 -2.50 5.98 -29.78
CA GLU A 395 -1.53 7.08 -29.89
C GLU A 395 -0.38 6.93 -28.88
N LEU A 396 -0.70 6.56 -27.64
CA LEU A 396 0.30 6.29 -26.60
C LEU A 396 1.21 5.11 -26.99
N ILE A 397 0.61 4.04 -27.55
CA ILE A 397 1.36 2.86 -28.01
C ILE A 397 2.25 3.24 -29.20
N ASP A 398 1.73 4.02 -30.15
CA ASP A 398 2.47 4.49 -31.32
C ASP A 398 3.70 5.30 -30.91
N LEU A 399 3.56 6.21 -29.96
CA LEU A 399 4.68 6.96 -29.41
C LEU A 399 5.74 6.06 -28.76
N LEU A 400 5.34 5.01 -28.05
CA LEU A 400 6.28 4.05 -27.47
C LEU A 400 7.09 3.32 -28.55
N TYR A 401 6.47 2.99 -29.69
CA TYR A 401 7.16 2.44 -30.86
C TYR A 401 8.09 3.45 -31.51
N ASP A 402 7.62 4.67 -31.78
CA ASP A 402 8.38 5.73 -32.44
C ASP A 402 9.64 6.10 -31.67
N HIS A 403 9.55 6.12 -30.33
CA HIS A 403 10.68 6.36 -29.45
C HIS A 403 11.51 5.10 -29.15
N GLN A 404 11.28 3.99 -29.85
CA GLN A 404 12.02 2.73 -29.70
C GLN A 404 12.05 2.19 -28.27
N THR A 405 11.03 2.52 -27.47
CA THR A 405 10.98 2.20 -26.04
C THR A 405 11.07 0.70 -25.81
N PHE A 406 10.38 -0.10 -26.63
CA PHE A 406 10.41 -1.55 -26.53
C PHE A 406 11.80 -2.14 -26.81
N ASN A 407 12.53 -1.62 -27.81
CA ASN A 407 13.91 -2.03 -28.06
C ASN A 407 14.83 -1.68 -26.88
N PHE A 408 14.60 -0.53 -26.26
CA PHE A 408 15.32 -0.13 -25.07
C PHE A 408 15.02 -1.06 -23.88
N LEU A 409 13.79 -1.53 -23.70
CA LEU A 409 13.44 -2.53 -22.67
C LEU A 409 14.15 -3.87 -22.87
N LEU A 410 14.27 -4.34 -24.13
CA LEU A 410 15.06 -5.55 -24.44
C LEU A 410 16.54 -5.34 -24.11
N HIS A 411 17.09 -4.18 -24.46
CA HIS A 411 18.46 -3.82 -24.12
C HIS A 411 18.69 -3.77 -22.60
N LEU A 412 17.77 -3.20 -21.84
CA LEU A 412 17.85 -3.18 -20.38
C LEU A 412 17.80 -4.60 -19.80
N SER A 413 16.97 -5.48 -20.35
CA SER A 413 16.84 -6.87 -19.90
C SER A 413 18.14 -7.65 -20.07
N THR A 414 18.87 -7.43 -21.17
CA THR A 414 20.19 -8.04 -21.38
C THR A 414 21.27 -7.40 -20.50
N LYS A 415 21.28 -6.06 -20.38
CA LYS A 415 22.24 -5.34 -19.53
C LYS A 415 22.12 -5.73 -18.05
N PHE A 416 20.90 -5.78 -17.53
CA PHE A 416 20.60 -6.12 -16.13
C PHE A 416 20.15 -7.59 -15.99
N HIS A 417 21.04 -8.49 -16.36
CA HIS A 417 20.80 -9.93 -16.52
C HIS A 417 20.38 -10.71 -15.27
N LEU A 418 20.51 -10.14 -14.06
CA LEU A 418 20.10 -10.77 -12.79
C LEU A 418 18.82 -10.15 -12.21
N ASN A 419 18.23 -9.14 -12.85
CA ASN A 419 17.06 -8.46 -12.31
C ASN A 419 15.75 -9.15 -12.73
N ASN A 420 15.32 -10.12 -11.92
CA ASN A 420 14.09 -10.88 -12.16
C ASN A 420 12.82 -9.99 -12.20
N GLN A 421 12.78 -8.89 -11.43
CA GLN A 421 11.63 -7.99 -11.43
C GLN A 421 11.52 -7.21 -12.73
N LEU A 422 12.64 -6.71 -13.26
CA LEU A 422 12.71 -6.12 -14.59
C LEU A 422 12.24 -7.12 -15.64
N HIS A 423 12.78 -8.34 -15.62
CA HIS A 423 12.43 -9.37 -16.59
C HIS A 423 10.94 -9.74 -16.55
N PHE A 424 10.35 -9.81 -15.35
CA PHE A 424 8.93 -10.08 -15.20
C PHE A 424 8.06 -8.99 -15.85
N VAL A 425 8.39 -7.71 -15.60
CA VAL A 425 7.61 -6.59 -16.15
C VAL A 425 7.80 -6.48 -17.67
N VAL A 426 9.02 -6.67 -18.19
CA VAL A 426 9.25 -6.67 -19.64
C VAL A 426 8.53 -7.83 -20.32
N PHE A 427 8.49 -9.02 -19.71
CA PHE A 427 7.69 -10.13 -20.22
C PHE A 427 6.20 -9.78 -20.25
N SER A 428 5.67 -9.18 -19.18
CA SER A 428 4.28 -8.72 -19.10
C SER A 428 3.92 -7.79 -20.26
N ILE A 429 4.79 -6.81 -20.54
CA ILE A 429 4.64 -5.85 -21.65
C ILE A 429 4.60 -6.57 -23.00
N TYR A 430 5.59 -7.42 -23.29
CA TYR A 430 5.66 -8.12 -24.58
C TYR A 430 4.53 -9.12 -24.76
N ASN A 431 4.12 -9.82 -23.70
CA ASN A 431 2.98 -10.73 -23.75
C ASN A 431 1.70 -10.00 -24.14
N TYR A 432 1.43 -8.84 -23.53
CA TYR A 432 0.29 -8.01 -23.89
C TYR A 432 0.35 -7.54 -25.35
N LEU A 433 1.49 -7.00 -25.79
CA LEU A 433 1.62 -6.47 -27.15
C LEU A 433 1.53 -7.54 -28.23
N ILE A 434 2.09 -8.74 -27.99
CA ILE A 434 2.01 -9.87 -28.93
C ILE A 434 0.56 -10.36 -29.07
N GLN A 435 -0.21 -10.36 -27.98
CA GLN A 435 -1.63 -10.73 -28.04
C GLN A 435 -2.47 -9.70 -28.82
N GLN A 436 -2.06 -8.44 -28.85
CA GLN A 436 -2.76 -7.36 -29.55
C GLN A 436 -2.36 -7.26 -31.03
N ASP A 437 -1.06 -7.13 -31.32
CA ASP A 437 -0.52 -6.93 -32.67
C ASP A 437 0.88 -7.53 -32.81
N VAL A 438 0.92 -8.85 -33.03
CA VAL A 438 2.18 -9.59 -33.22
C VAL A 438 2.97 -9.12 -34.44
N GLN A 439 2.30 -8.71 -35.53
CA GLN A 439 2.98 -8.32 -36.77
C GLN A 439 3.77 -7.04 -36.59
N ARG A 440 3.20 -6.08 -35.87
CA ARG A 440 3.92 -4.85 -35.54
C ARG A 440 5.10 -5.11 -34.61
N ILE A 441 4.98 -6.00 -33.63
CA ILE A 441 6.11 -6.39 -32.78
C ILE A 441 7.24 -6.98 -33.62
N LEU A 442 6.94 -7.87 -34.55
CA LEU A 442 7.93 -8.51 -35.41
C LEU A 442 8.61 -7.54 -36.39
N THR A 443 7.91 -6.50 -36.84
CA THR A 443 8.40 -5.57 -37.89
C THR A 443 9.03 -4.30 -37.33
N GLN A 444 8.53 -3.77 -36.22
CA GLN A 444 8.96 -2.48 -35.67
C GLN A 444 9.88 -2.61 -34.44
N THR A 445 10.11 -3.83 -33.94
CA THR A 445 11.07 -4.07 -32.85
C THR A 445 12.21 -4.98 -33.29
N GLN A 446 13.31 -4.96 -32.55
CA GLN A 446 14.47 -5.82 -32.75
C GLN A 446 14.33 -7.16 -32.03
N ILE A 447 13.12 -7.57 -31.61
CA ILE A 447 12.92 -8.77 -30.79
C ILE A 447 13.52 -10.04 -31.43
N LEU A 448 13.37 -10.22 -32.75
CA LEU A 448 13.95 -11.35 -33.46
C LEU A 448 15.47 -11.37 -33.41
N LYS A 449 16.11 -10.20 -33.51
CA LYS A 449 17.56 -10.07 -33.37
C LYS A 449 18.01 -10.47 -31.97
N TYR A 450 17.36 -9.97 -30.93
CA TYR A 450 17.66 -10.33 -29.54
C TYR A 450 17.45 -11.82 -29.25
N LEU A 451 16.38 -12.41 -29.79
CA LEU A 451 16.12 -13.85 -29.68
C LEU A 451 17.21 -14.67 -30.38
N ASN A 452 17.59 -14.31 -31.60
CA ASN A 452 18.66 -15.00 -32.33
C ASN A 452 20.02 -14.89 -31.63
N GLU A 453 20.40 -13.71 -31.15
CA GLU A 453 21.64 -13.50 -30.39
C GLU A 453 21.63 -14.28 -29.06
N THR A 454 20.50 -14.31 -28.36
CA THR A 454 20.40 -14.92 -27.03
C THR A 454 20.25 -16.45 -27.09
N ILE A 455 19.46 -16.96 -28.02
CA ILE A 455 19.05 -18.38 -28.07
C ILE A 455 19.99 -19.19 -28.98
N ILE A 456 20.35 -18.66 -30.15
CA ILE A 456 21.17 -19.37 -31.13
C ILE A 456 22.67 -19.20 -30.86
N GLN A 457 23.11 -17.99 -30.48
CA GLN A 457 24.54 -17.69 -30.37
C GLN A 457 25.13 -17.94 -28.98
N SER A 458 24.32 -18.18 -27.95
CA SER A 458 24.81 -18.55 -26.62
C SER A 458 25.30 -20.02 -26.60
N LYS A 459 26.51 -20.25 -27.11
CA LYS A 459 27.16 -21.58 -27.18
C LYS A 459 27.40 -22.25 -25.81
N ASN A 460 27.13 -21.57 -24.70
CA ASN A 460 27.29 -22.10 -23.36
C ASN A 460 25.94 -22.05 -22.63
N ASN A 461 25.42 -23.23 -22.27
CA ASN A 461 24.28 -23.50 -21.37
C ASN A 461 24.45 -22.92 -19.94
N SER A 462 25.26 -21.88 -19.74
CA SER A 462 25.27 -21.14 -18.48
C SER A 462 23.91 -20.49 -18.31
N ARG A 463 23.28 -20.74 -17.16
CA ARG A 463 21.99 -20.19 -16.72
C ARG A 463 22.07 -18.66 -16.61
N ILE A 464 22.07 -17.96 -17.74
CA ILE A 464 22.07 -16.50 -17.77
C ILE A 464 20.63 -16.06 -17.48
N GLY A 465 20.40 -15.26 -16.43
CA GLY A 465 19.07 -14.93 -15.92
C GLY A 465 18.11 -14.35 -16.98
N TYR A 466 18.59 -13.51 -17.90
CA TYR A 466 17.75 -12.98 -18.99
C TYR A 466 17.34 -14.01 -20.04
N SER A 467 18.01 -15.16 -20.16
CA SER A 467 17.64 -16.17 -21.18
C SER A 467 16.21 -16.68 -20.98
N GLY A 468 15.74 -16.73 -19.72
CA GLY A 468 14.39 -17.17 -19.38
C GLY A 468 13.29 -16.26 -19.93
N ILE A 469 13.46 -14.93 -19.86
CA ILE A 469 12.48 -14.00 -20.44
C ILE A 469 12.42 -14.15 -21.96
N PHE A 470 13.57 -14.18 -22.63
CA PHE A 470 13.63 -14.29 -24.10
C PHE A 470 13.04 -15.61 -24.59
N LYS A 471 13.29 -16.74 -23.90
CA LYS A 471 12.62 -18.01 -24.19
C LYS A 471 11.10 -17.89 -24.10
N LYS A 472 10.58 -17.31 -23.00
CA LYS A 472 9.14 -17.13 -22.82
C LYS A 472 8.51 -16.24 -23.89
N ILE A 473 9.15 -15.13 -24.26
CA ILE A 473 8.69 -14.28 -25.38
C ILE A 473 8.76 -15.08 -26.69
N GLY A 474 9.83 -15.83 -26.93
CA GLY A 474 9.99 -16.70 -28.09
C GLY A 474 8.89 -17.75 -28.21
N TYR A 475 8.46 -18.36 -27.10
CA TYR A 475 7.35 -19.31 -27.09
C TYR A 475 6.02 -18.68 -27.52
N LEU A 476 5.77 -17.42 -27.16
CA LEU A 476 4.58 -16.68 -27.59
C LEU A 476 4.62 -16.39 -29.10
N LEU A 477 5.81 -16.12 -29.65
CA LEU A 477 6.00 -15.81 -31.07
C LEU A 477 6.02 -17.05 -31.96
N LEU A 478 6.25 -18.24 -31.39
CA LEU A 478 6.46 -19.49 -32.13
C LEU A 478 5.40 -19.81 -33.22
N PRO A 479 4.09 -19.58 -32.98
CA PRO A 479 3.05 -19.78 -34.00
C PRO A 479 3.16 -18.81 -35.19
N PHE A 480 3.80 -17.66 -35.01
CA PHE A 480 3.81 -16.54 -35.93
C PHE A 480 5.15 -16.35 -36.67
N LEU A 481 6.16 -17.18 -36.37
CA LEU A 481 7.45 -17.15 -37.06
C LEU A 481 7.34 -17.77 -38.46
N ASP A 482 7.61 -16.94 -39.48
CA ASP A 482 7.70 -17.34 -40.89
C ASP A 482 8.79 -18.39 -41.15
N ASN A 483 8.66 -19.15 -42.23
CA ASN A 483 9.55 -20.27 -42.55
C ASN A 483 10.85 -19.86 -43.27
N ASP A 484 11.36 -18.65 -43.07
CA ASP A 484 12.67 -18.25 -43.60
C ASP A 484 13.83 -18.91 -42.85
N GLN A 485 14.98 -19.10 -43.51
CA GLN A 485 16.11 -19.90 -42.98
C GLN A 485 16.56 -19.51 -41.56
N GLN A 486 16.59 -18.21 -41.24
CA GLN A 486 16.97 -17.75 -39.88
C GLN A 486 15.88 -18.06 -38.84
N ASN A 487 14.61 -17.86 -39.19
CA ASN A 487 13.49 -18.14 -38.31
C ASN A 487 13.29 -19.64 -38.10
N GLN A 488 13.62 -20.49 -39.09
CA GLN A 488 13.59 -21.94 -38.94
C GLN A 488 14.55 -22.43 -37.85
N GLN A 489 15.78 -21.92 -37.81
CA GLN A 489 16.76 -22.28 -36.77
C GLN A 489 16.27 -21.87 -35.38
N LEU A 490 15.76 -20.63 -35.24
CA LEU A 490 15.19 -20.14 -33.99
C LEU A 490 14.01 -21.01 -33.53
N LYS A 491 13.11 -21.37 -34.47
CA LYS A 491 11.90 -22.16 -34.21
C LYS A 491 12.26 -23.58 -33.73
N ILE A 492 13.26 -24.22 -34.35
CA ILE A 492 13.76 -25.54 -33.92
C ILE A 492 14.28 -25.45 -32.48
N GLN A 493 15.16 -24.51 -32.17
CA GLN A 493 15.73 -24.39 -30.83
C GLN A 493 14.69 -24.04 -29.76
N LEU A 494 13.74 -23.15 -30.07
CA LEU A 494 12.64 -22.85 -29.14
C LEU A 494 11.75 -24.08 -28.89
N LEU A 495 11.48 -24.89 -29.91
CA LEU A 495 10.73 -26.15 -29.75
C LEU A 495 11.50 -27.14 -28.88
N GLU A 496 12.81 -27.29 -29.08
CA GLU A 496 13.68 -28.14 -28.25
C GLU A 496 13.67 -27.68 -26.78
N PHE A 497 13.84 -26.39 -26.52
CA PHE A 497 13.77 -25.86 -25.15
C PHE A 497 12.40 -26.05 -24.51
N LYS A 498 11.32 -25.81 -25.27
CA LYS A 498 9.96 -26.01 -24.77
C LYS A 498 9.70 -27.47 -24.41
N GLN A 499 10.13 -28.41 -25.25
CA GLN A 499 10.03 -29.84 -24.96
C GLN A 499 10.84 -30.27 -23.73
N GLN A 500 12.06 -29.74 -23.57
CA GLN A 500 12.88 -29.99 -22.39
C GLN A 500 12.21 -29.47 -21.11
N GLU A 501 11.67 -28.25 -21.13
CA GLU A 501 10.98 -27.65 -19.99
C GLU A 501 9.65 -28.37 -19.68
N ASP A 502 8.85 -28.71 -20.69
CA ASP A 502 7.61 -29.46 -20.54
C ASP A 502 7.89 -30.88 -20.00
N SER A 503 8.97 -31.53 -20.43
CA SER A 503 9.39 -32.83 -19.89
C SER A 503 9.80 -32.75 -18.43
N PHE A 504 10.48 -31.67 -18.02
CA PHE A 504 10.83 -31.41 -16.63
C PHE A 504 9.59 -31.19 -15.77
N LEU A 505 8.57 -30.50 -16.29
CA LEU A 505 7.28 -30.30 -15.60
C LEU A 505 6.44 -31.58 -15.51
N LEU A 506 6.56 -32.49 -16.48
CA LEU A 506 5.87 -33.79 -16.49
C LEU A 506 6.55 -34.82 -15.58
N ASP A 507 7.87 -34.77 -15.41
CA ASP A 507 8.63 -35.58 -14.44
C ASP A 507 8.43 -35.13 -12.99
N ILE A 508 7.89 -33.93 -12.77
CA ILE A 508 7.39 -33.48 -11.46
C ILE A 508 5.99 -34.07 -11.27
N ASN A 509 5.95 -35.33 -10.85
CA ASN A 509 4.71 -35.94 -10.36
C ASN A 509 4.37 -35.25 -9.02
N PRO A 510 3.26 -34.50 -8.88
CA PRO A 510 2.93 -33.74 -7.66
C PRO A 510 2.74 -34.64 -6.43
N LYS A 511 2.64 -35.96 -6.62
CA LYS A 511 2.58 -36.97 -5.56
C LYS A 511 3.93 -37.54 -5.12
N ASN A 512 5.02 -37.28 -5.86
CA ASN A 512 6.38 -37.73 -5.51
C ASN A 512 7.27 -36.62 -4.92
N CYS A 513 6.75 -35.40 -4.74
CA CYS A 513 7.32 -34.45 -3.78
C CYS A 513 7.05 -34.93 -2.35
N ASN A 514 7.73 -36.00 -1.93
CA ASN A 514 7.93 -36.32 -0.51
C ASN A 514 9.01 -35.44 0.12
N GLU A 515 9.62 -34.54 -0.65
CA GLU A 515 10.16 -33.32 -0.06
C GLU A 515 8.97 -32.47 0.34
N ILE A 516 8.66 -32.53 1.63
CA ILE A 516 7.93 -31.49 2.35
C ILE A 516 8.36 -30.17 1.70
N PRO A 517 7.47 -29.39 1.05
CA PRO A 517 7.84 -28.06 0.61
C PRO A 517 8.48 -27.39 1.81
N PRO A 518 9.68 -26.79 1.72
CA PRO A 518 10.25 -26.11 2.87
C PRO A 518 9.14 -25.20 3.36
N VAL A 519 8.64 -25.49 4.57
CA VAL A 519 7.62 -24.67 5.23
C VAL A 519 8.09 -23.26 4.98
N SER A 520 7.27 -22.44 4.31
CA SER A 520 7.62 -21.06 4.01
C SER A 520 8.07 -20.45 5.32
N LEU A 521 9.38 -20.41 5.54
CA LEU A 521 9.94 -19.94 6.79
C LEU A 521 9.60 -18.47 6.73
N SER A 522 8.79 -18.01 7.68
CA SER A 522 8.56 -16.59 7.85
C SER A 522 9.91 -15.90 7.85
N ILE A 523 9.97 -14.67 7.33
CA ILE A 523 11.20 -13.87 7.30
C ILE A 523 11.85 -13.86 8.69
N ASP A 524 11.04 -13.81 9.74
CA ASP A 524 11.49 -13.91 11.14
C ASP A 524 12.26 -15.19 11.45
N ARG A 525 11.82 -16.35 10.93
CA ARG A 525 12.49 -17.64 11.15
C ARG A 525 13.73 -17.82 10.28
N GLN A 526 13.79 -17.15 9.12
CA GLN A 526 15.02 -17.06 8.33
C GLN A 526 16.07 -16.18 9.03
N ILE A 527 15.63 -15.09 9.66
CA ILE A 527 16.48 -14.21 10.49
C ILE A 527 16.98 -14.95 11.73
N GLU A 528 16.12 -15.70 12.42
CA GLU A 528 16.47 -16.50 13.61
C GLU A 528 17.50 -17.58 13.26
N MET A 529 17.33 -18.29 12.14
CA MET A 529 18.31 -19.27 11.65
C MET A 529 19.65 -18.64 11.27
N MET A 530 19.66 -17.46 10.65
CA MET A 530 20.89 -16.73 10.36
C MET A 530 21.63 -16.26 11.61
N LEU A 531 20.90 -15.95 12.68
CA LEU A 531 21.47 -15.58 13.98
C LEU A 531 22.03 -16.81 14.72
N ASP A 532 21.34 -17.96 14.64
CA ASP A 532 21.79 -19.22 15.21
C ASP A 532 23.02 -19.79 14.50
N GLU A 533 23.13 -19.66 13.18
CA GLU A 533 24.35 -20.03 12.44
C GLU A 533 25.55 -19.15 12.80
N LYS A 534 25.34 -17.86 13.07
CA LYS A 534 26.38 -16.96 13.60
C LYS A 534 26.81 -17.32 15.02
N ASN A 535 25.89 -17.78 15.87
CA ASN A 535 26.20 -18.20 17.23
C ASN A 535 26.92 -19.56 17.27
N ASN A 536 26.57 -20.49 16.38
CA ASN A 536 27.24 -21.80 16.28
C ASN A 536 28.62 -21.73 15.61
N SER A 537 28.83 -20.82 14.67
CA SER A 537 30.16 -20.59 14.08
C SER A 537 31.12 -19.92 15.07
N ASN A 538 30.63 -19.07 15.98
CA ASN A 538 31.43 -18.55 17.09
C ASN A 538 31.77 -19.61 18.15
N ASN A 539 30.87 -20.56 18.44
CA ASN A 539 31.15 -21.63 19.40
C ASN A 539 32.15 -22.68 18.88
N ASN A 540 32.18 -22.97 17.57
CA ASN A 540 33.15 -23.91 16.99
C ASN A 540 34.56 -23.31 16.79
N SER A 541 34.70 -21.98 16.85
CA SER A 541 36.02 -21.33 16.81
C SER A 541 36.82 -21.41 18.11
N ASN A 542 36.21 -21.90 19.20
CA ASN A 542 36.85 -22.05 20.52
C ASN A 542 37.22 -23.49 20.92
N GLN A 543 37.15 -24.48 20.02
CA GLN A 543 37.50 -25.88 20.34
C GLN A 543 38.80 -26.42 19.71
N HIS A 544 39.61 -25.56 19.07
CA HIS A 544 41.01 -25.89 18.73
C HIS A 544 41.98 -24.84 19.28
N SER A 545 42.11 -24.81 20.61
CA SER A 545 43.35 -24.40 21.29
C SER A 545 43.43 -25.09 22.65
N ASN A 546 43.98 -26.31 22.63
CA ASN A 546 44.94 -26.86 23.60
C ASN A 546 45.36 -28.26 23.16
#